data_AF-A0A9E2QYR2-F1
#
_entry.id   AF-A0A9E2QYR2-F1
#
_cell.length_a   1.000
_cell.length_b   1.000
_cell.length_c   1.000
_cell.angle_alpha   90.00
_cell.angle_beta   90.00
_cell.angle_gamma   90.00
#
_symmetry.space_group_name_H-M   'P 1'
#
loop_
_entity.id
_entity.type
_entity.pdbx_description
1 polymer ?
#
loop_
_entity_poly.entity_id
_entity_poly.type
_entity_poly.pdbx_seq_one_letter_code
_entity_poly.pdbx_strand_id
1 'polypeptide(L)'
;MPVRPWTVYACTKVFGEALARYFVDHYAMSVICVRICWFQGYDSERLRTQTELYREWCSPRDLAQLFVKSLRADVQFAVFFGVSNNTGRYWDISNAQQLVGYQPQDNAFALAQPTRAQPGAPRT
;
A
#
# COMPACT_ATOMS: atom_id res chain seq x y z
N MET A 1 11.01 -12.21 10.12
CA MET A 1 11.51 -12.96 8.94
C MET A 1 12.61 -12.15 8.29
N PRO A 2 13.76 -12.75 7.90
CA PRO A 2 14.82 -12.05 7.19
C PRO A 2 14.33 -11.49 5.85
N VAL A 3 14.83 -10.33 5.46
CA VAL A 3 14.51 -9.67 4.18
C VAL A 3 15.11 -10.45 3.00
N ARG A 4 14.31 -10.66 1.95
CA ARG A 4 14.72 -11.37 0.72
C ARG A 4 14.40 -10.51 -0.50
N PRO A 5 15.19 -9.46 -0.78
CA PRO A 5 14.98 -8.62 -1.96
C PRO A 5 15.24 -9.42 -3.26
N TRP A 6 14.42 -9.19 -4.28
CA TRP A 6 14.55 -9.86 -5.59
C TRP A 6 15.43 -9.08 -6.57
N THR A 7 15.58 -7.76 -6.37
CA THR A 7 16.29 -6.87 -7.30
C THR A 7 17.30 -6.01 -6.55
N VAL A 8 18.30 -5.49 -7.27
CA VAL A 8 19.27 -4.51 -6.71
C VAL A 8 18.54 -3.27 -6.19
N TYR A 9 17.49 -2.82 -6.87
CA TYR A 9 16.62 -1.76 -6.38
C TYR A 9 16.00 -2.10 -5.01
N ALA A 10 15.49 -3.32 -4.83
CA ALA A 10 14.95 -3.74 -3.54
C ALA A 10 16.05 -3.78 -2.45
N CYS A 11 17.28 -4.17 -2.80
CA CYS A 11 18.42 -4.09 -1.87
C CYS A 11 18.69 -2.66 -1.40
N THR A 12 18.59 -1.65 -2.27
CA THR A 12 18.80 -0.24 -1.85
C THR A 12 17.68 0.25 -0.93
N LYS A 13 16.45 -0.25 -1.09
CA LYS A 13 15.35 0.06 -0.15
C LYS A 13 15.53 -0.60 1.21
N VAL A 14 16.00 -1.85 1.26
CA VAL A 14 16.38 -2.53 2.51
C VAL A 14 17.50 -1.79 3.23
N PHE A 15 18.52 -1.33 2.49
CA PHE A 15 19.55 -0.47 3.04
C PHE A 15 18.96 0.80 3.68
N GLY A 16 17.99 1.44 3.02
CA GLY A 16 17.26 2.58 3.56
C GLY A 16 16.51 2.29 4.86
N GLU A 17 15.91 1.10 5.00
CA GLU A 17 15.25 0.69 6.25
C GLU A 17 16.24 0.49 7.40
N ALA A 18 17.40 -0.11 7.13
CA ALA A 18 18.46 -0.26 8.12
C ALA A 18 19.06 1.10 8.54
N LEU A 19 19.25 1.99 7.57
CA LEU A 19 19.71 3.36 7.83
C LEU A 19 18.68 4.14 8.66
N ALA A 20 17.39 4.01 8.35
CA ALA A 20 16.32 4.60 9.14
C ALA A 20 16.37 4.14 10.59
N ARG A 21 16.58 2.83 10.83
CA ARG A 21 16.73 2.29 12.20
C ARG A 21 17.89 2.95 12.95
N TYR A 22 19.05 3.06 12.31
CA TYR A 22 20.21 3.76 12.88
C TYR A 22 19.86 5.19 13.31
N PHE A 23 19.15 5.93 12.47
CA PHE A 23 18.77 7.30 12.77
C PHE A 23 17.77 7.43 13.93
N VAL A 24 16.85 6.48 14.07
CA VAL A 24 15.96 6.43 15.23
C VAL A 24 16.76 6.21 16.52
N ASP A 25 17.71 5.26 16.50
CA ASP A 25 18.50 4.89 17.67
C ASP A 25 19.46 5.99 18.13
N HIS A 26 20.05 6.73 17.19
CA HIS A 26 21.13 7.67 17.49
C HIS A 26 20.71 9.15 17.51
N TYR A 27 19.59 9.50 16.88
CA TYR A 27 19.20 10.91 16.70
C TYR A 27 17.77 11.21 17.16
N ALA A 28 17.13 10.28 17.87
CA ALA A 28 15.76 10.41 18.38
C ALA A 28 14.75 10.83 17.30
N MET A 29 15.00 10.42 16.05
CA MET A 29 14.11 10.71 14.93
C MET A 29 13.00 9.68 14.83
N SER A 30 11.81 10.14 14.48
CA SER A 30 10.70 9.27 14.13
C SER A 30 10.73 8.95 12.63
N VAL A 31 10.92 7.69 12.27
CA VAL A 31 11.01 7.26 10.87
C VAL A 31 10.12 6.05 10.60
N ILE A 32 9.17 6.22 9.68
CA ILE A 32 8.28 5.15 9.22
C ILE A 32 8.63 4.81 7.78
N CYS A 33 8.97 3.54 7.52
CA CYS A 33 9.27 3.05 6.18
C CYS A 33 8.04 2.37 5.57
N VAL A 34 7.60 2.85 4.41
CA VAL A 34 6.46 2.26 3.69
C VAL A 34 6.97 1.48 2.48
N ARG A 35 6.82 0.16 2.52
CA ARG A 35 7.05 -0.75 1.39
C ARG A 35 5.86 -0.68 0.46
N ILE A 36 5.92 0.25 -0.50
CA ILE A 36 4.88 0.40 -1.51
C ILE A 36 4.92 -0.83 -2.42
N CYS A 37 3.78 -1.52 -2.52
CA CYS A 37 3.61 -2.64 -3.43
C CYS A 37 3.36 -2.11 -4.85
N TRP A 38 2.21 -2.39 -5.44
CA TRP A 38 1.90 -1.97 -6.80
C TRP A 38 0.95 -0.78 -6.81
N PHE A 39 1.51 0.43 -6.88
CA PHE A 39 0.73 1.66 -6.97
C PHE A 39 0.20 1.88 -8.39
N GLN A 40 -1.11 2.06 -8.52
CA GLN A 40 -1.75 2.51 -9.76
C GLN A 40 -2.89 3.47 -9.47
N GLY A 41 -3.01 4.53 -10.29
CA GLY A 41 -4.19 5.38 -10.30
C GLY A 41 -5.45 4.62 -10.74
N TYR A 42 -6.62 5.11 -10.34
CA TYR A 42 -7.90 4.47 -10.67
C TYR A 42 -8.15 4.34 -12.18
N ASP A 43 -7.68 5.32 -12.96
CA ASP A 43 -7.82 5.33 -14.42
C ASP A 43 -6.66 4.66 -15.17
N SER A 44 -5.71 4.04 -14.44
CA SER A 44 -4.57 3.39 -15.04
C SER A 44 -5.02 2.21 -15.91
N GLU A 45 -4.60 2.20 -17.18
CA GLU A 45 -4.82 1.07 -18.08
C GLU A 45 -4.24 -0.23 -17.51
N ARG A 46 -3.12 -0.13 -16.78
CA ARG A 46 -2.49 -1.27 -16.11
C ARG A 46 -3.40 -1.86 -15.04
N LEU A 47 -4.15 -1.05 -14.31
CA LEU A 47 -5.14 -1.54 -13.34
C LEU A 47 -6.29 -2.31 -14.03
N ARG A 48 -6.62 -1.99 -15.28
CA ARG A 48 -7.68 -2.68 -16.03
C ARG A 48 -7.20 -3.97 -16.68
N THR A 49 -5.93 -4.02 -17.09
CA THR A 49 -5.37 -5.14 -17.86
C THR A 49 -4.64 -6.16 -16.99
N GLN A 50 -3.95 -5.72 -15.94
CA GLN A 50 -3.07 -6.56 -15.12
C GLN A 50 -3.79 -7.12 -13.88
N THR A 51 -4.80 -7.95 -14.11
CA THR A 51 -5.62 -8.57 -13.05
C THR A 51 -4.81 -9.46 -12.10
N GLU A 52 -3.69 -10.02 -12.56
CA GLU A 52 -2.77 -10.83 -11.76
C GLU A 52 -2.11 -10.06 -10.62
N LEU A 53 -1.99 -8.73 -10.74
CA LEU A 53 -1.36 -7.84 -9.75
C LEU A 53 -2.36 -7.25 -8.74
N TYR A 54 -3.64 -7.63 -8.81
CA TYR A 54 -4.69 -7.07 -7.94
C TYR A 54 -4.45 -7.29 -6.45
N ARG A 55 -3.80 -8.40 -6.09
CA ARG A 55 -3.44 -8.68 -4.69
C ARG A 55 -2.40 -7.71 -4.14
N GLU A 56 -1.67 -7.04 -5.02
CA GLU A 56 -0.58 -6.13 -4.70
C GLU A 56 -0.93 -4.67 -4.88
N TRP A 57 -2.13 -4.39 -5.39
CA TRP A 57 -2.54 -3.04 -5.72
C TRP A 57 -2.66 -2.14 -4.48
N CYS A 58 -2.20 -0.91 -4.61
CA CYS A 58 -2.43 0.14 -3.63
C CYS A 58 -3.05 1.34 -4.34
N SER A 59 -4.23 1.74 -3.88
CA SER A 59 -4.95 2.88 -4.42
C SER A 59 -4.34 4.21 -3.95
N PRO A 60 -4.53 5.30 -4.71
CA PRO A 60 -4.13 6.65 -4.28
C PRO A 60 -4.73 7.06 -2.93
N ARG A 61 -6.01 6.74 -2.68
CA ARG A 61 -6.69 7.06 -1.43
C ARG A 61 -6.06 6.33 -0.25
N ASP A 62 -5.85 5.02 -0.39
CA ASP A 62 -5.34 4.18 0.69
C ASP A 62 -3.88 4.51 1.00
N LEU A 63 -3.06 4.73 -0.03
CA LEU A 63 -1.67 5.16 0.18
C LEU A 63 -1.60 6.52 0.89
N ALA A 64 -2.41 7.49 0.47
CA ALA A 64 -2.50 8.79 1.13
C ALA A 64 -2.97 8.65 2.59
N GLN A 65 -3.96 7.79 2.84
CA GLN A 65 -4.44 7.51 4.19
C GLN A 65 -3.32 6.95 5.08
N LEU A 66 -2.53 6.00 4.57
CA LEU A 66 -1.40 5.42 5.31
C LEU A 66 -0.36 6.48 5.66
N PHE A 67 0.00 7.35 4.71
CA PHE A 67 0.93 8.45 4.98
C PHE A 67 0.40 9.46 5.99
N VAL A 68 -0.85 9.93 5.84
CA VAL A 68 -1.46 10.89 6.77
C VAL A 68 -1.54 10.30 8.18
N LYS A 69 -1.91 9.02 8.30
CA LYS A 69 -1.96 8.34 9.60
C LYS A 69 -0.57 8.15 10.20
N SER A 70 0.42 7.79 9.38
CA SER A 70 1.81 7.64 9.82
C SER A 70 2.39 8.96 10.33
N LEU A 71 2.11 10.08 9.66
CA LEU A 71 2.58 11.41 10.08
C LEU A 71 1.95 11.90 11.40
N ARG A 72 0.79 11.36 11.78
CA ARG A 72 0.06 11.74 12.99
C ARG A 72 0.26 10.77 14.15
N ALA A 73 0.88 9.62 13.90
CA ALA A 73 1.07 8.59 14.89
C ALA A 73 2.32 8.86 15.73
N ASP A 74 2.24 8.56 17.03
CA ASP A 74 3.40 8.58 17.92
C ASP A 74 4.14 7.24 17.82
N VAL A 75 4.84 7.03 16.70
CA VAL A 75 5.55 5.79 16.38
C VAL A 75 6.96 6.10 15.93
N GLN A 76 7.94 5.81 16.79
CA GLN A 76 9.36 6.09 16.52
C GLN A 76 9.91 5.34 15.29
N PHE A 77 9.59 4.05 15.16
CA PHE A 77 10.03 3.27 14.01
C PHE A 77 9.01 2.18 13.67
N ALA A 78 8.64 2.11 12.39
CA ALA A 78 7.84 1.01 11.88
C ALA A 78 8.08 0.80 10.39
N VAL A 79 7.84 -0.43 9.94
CA VAL A 79 7.86 -0.79 8.53
C VAL A 79 6.48 -1.32 8.15
N PHE A 80 5.82 -0.66 7.21
CA PHE A 80 4.46 -1.00 6.77
C PHE A 80 4.44 -1.43 5.30
N PHE A 81 3.54 -2.34 4.95
CA PHE A 81 3.21 -2.62 3.56
C PHE A 81 2.11 -1.66 3.09
N GLY A 82 2.41 -0.92 2.03
CA GLY A 82 1.45 -0.06 1.33
C GLY A 82 0.66 -0.88 0.33
N VAL A 83 -0.45 -1.47 0.79
CA VAL A 83 -1.39 -2.24 -0.01
C VAL A 83 -2.83 -1.92 0.41
N SER A 84 -3.76 -1.94 -0.55
CA SER A 84 -5.19 -1.75 -0.31
C SER A 84 -5.83 -3.01 0.30
N ASN A 85 -7.13 -2.98 0.60
CA ASN A 85 -7.85 -4.09 1.22
C ASN A 85 -8.25 -5.16 0.17
N ASN A 86 -7.28 -5.54 -0.67
CA ASN A 86 -7.51 -6.49 -1.76
C ASN A 86 -7.76 -7.89 -1.22
N THR A 87 -8.70 -8.58 -1.86
CA THR A 87 -9.01 -9.97 -1.55
C THR A 87 -7.79 -10.86 -1.81
N GLY A 88 -7.36 -11.61 -0.80
CA GLY A 88 -6.22 -12.53 -0.93
C GLY A 88 -4.86 -11.85 -1.06
N ARG A 89 -4.68 -10.64 -0.51
CA ARG A 89 -3.37 -9.97 -0.42
C ARG A 89 -2.28 -10.89 0.18
N TYR A 90 -1.05 -10.75 -0.31
CA TYR A 90 0.09 -11.55 0.18
C TYR A 90 0.65 -11.05 1.52
N TRP A 91 0.52 -9.76 1.80
CA TRP A 91 1.14 -9.13 2.95
C TRP A 91 0.15 -8.90 4.09
N ASP A 92 0.61 -9.19 5.30
CA ASP A 92 -0.07 -8.77 6.51
C ASP A 92 0.11 -7.27 6.74
N ILE A 93 -0.98 -6.59 7.06
CA ILE A 93 -1.04 -5.15 7.34
C ILE A 93 -1.44 -4.85 8.79
N SER A 94 -1.59 -5.90 9.63
CA SER A 94 -2.09 -5.78 11.00
C SER A 94 -1.27 -4.79 11.83
N ASN A 95 0.04 -4.70 11.58
CA ASN A 95 0.91 -3.74 12.27
C ASN A 95 0.55 -2.27 11.94
N ALA A 96 0.25 -1.94 10.68
CA ALA A 96 -0.21 -0.61 10.28
C ALA A 96 -1.60 -0.30 10.85
N GLN A 97 -2.47 -1.31 10.91
CA GLN A 97 -3.79 -1.16 11.53
C GLN A 97 -3.69 -0.86 13.03
N GLN A 98 -2.78 -1.54 13.74
CA GLN A 98 -2.59 -1.39 15.18
C GLN A 98 -1.84 -0.11 15.55
N LEU A 99 -0.73 0.19 14.87
CA LEU A 99 0.17 1.28 15.25
C LEU A 99 -0.28 2.65 14.77
N VAL A 100 -0.90 2.72 13.58
CA VAL A 100 -1.31 4.00 12.98
C VAL A 100 -2.80 4.05 12.65
N GLY A 101 -3.56 3.00 12.97
CA GLY A 101 -4.98 2.94 12.69
C GLY A 101 -5.29 2.80 11.21
N TYR A 102 -4.37 2.33 10.36
CA TYR A 102 -4.59 2.20 8.91
C TYR A 102 -5.81 1.32 8.61
N GLN A 103 -6.70 1.77 7.73
CA GLN A 103 -7.94 1.06 7.37
C GLN A 103 -8.17 1.24 5.86
N PRO A 104 -7.51 0.45 5.01
CA PRO A 104 -7.70 0.56 3.57
C PRO A 104 -9.14 0.24 3.18
N GLN A 105 -9.68 0.99 2.22
CA GLN A 105 -11.08 0.90 1.81
C GLN A 105 -11.24 0.30 0.42
N ASP A 106 -10.23 0.46 -0.43
CA ASP A 106 -10.35 0.04 -1.81
C ASP A 106 -9.97 -1.44 -1.99
N ASN A 107 -10.53 -2.06 -3.03
CA ASN A 107 -10.25 -3.43 -3.41
C ASN A 107 -10.26 -3.55 -4.92
N ALA A 108 -9.13 -3.95 -5.52
CA ALA A 108 -8.99 -4.07 -6.97
C ALA A 108 -10.01 -5.03 -7.59
N PHE A 109 -10.34 -6.14 -6.91
CA PHE A 109 -11.33 -7.11 -7.39
C PHE A 109 -12.76 -6.56 -7.40
N ALA A 110 -13.08 -5.63 -6.49
CA ALA A 110 -14.38 -4.98 -6.46
C ALA A 110 -14.53 -3.94 -7.59
N LEU A 111 -13.44 -3.24 -7.91
CA LEU A 111 -13.41 -2.24 -9.00
C LEU A 111 -13.45 -2.84 -10.39
N ALA A 112 -12.96 -4.07 -10.55
CA ALA A 112 -12.97 -4.78 -11.83
C ALA A 112 -14.33 -5.41 -12.19
N GLN A 113 -15.27 -5.49 -11.23
CA GLN A 113 -16.62 -5.94 -11.57
C GLN A 113 -17.27 -4.85 -12.43
N PRO A 114 -17.73 -5.16 -13.65
CA PRO A 114 -18.44 -4.19 -14.44
C PRO A 114 -19.64 -3.75 -13.63
N THR A 115 -19.76 -2.44 -13.38
CA THR A 115 -21.00 -1.82 -12.94
C THR A 115 -22.11 -2.45 -13.78
N ARG A 116 -23.04 -3.19 -13.15
CA ARG A 116 -24.20 -3.73 -13.87
C ARG A 116 -24.75 -2.58 -14.71
N ALA A 117 -24.64 -2.70 -16.04
CA ALA A 117 -25.11 -1.67 -16.93
C ALA A 117 -26.58 -1.40 -16.58
N GLN A 118 -26.88 -0.16 -16.20
CA GLN A 118 -28.28 0.25 -16.16
C GLN A 118 -28.84 0.05 -17.57
N PRO A 119 -29.98 -0.63 -17.74
CA PRO A 119 -30.60 -0.78 -19.05
C PRO A 119 -30.78 0.61 -19.67
N GLY A 120 -30.17 0.83 -20.84
CA GLY A 120 -30.15 2.12 -21.50
C GLY A 120 -31.56 2.69 -21.67
N ALA A 121 -31.75 3.94 -21.28
CA ALA A 121 -32.97 4.67 -21.60
C ALA A 121 -33.10 4.76 -23.13
N PRO A 122 -34.28 4.47 -23.71
CA PRO A 122 -34.49 4.51 -25.15
C PRO A 122 -34.29 5.95 -25.65
N ARG A 123 -33.43 6.11 -26.66
CA ARG A 123 -33.30 7.37 -27.40
C ARG A 123 -34.46 7.46 -28.40
N THR A 124 -35.32 8.45 -28.21
CA THR A 124 -36.34 8.90 -29.16
C THR A 124 -35.71 9.62 -30.35
#